data_AF-A0A416E911-F1
#
_entry.id   AF-A0A416E911-F1
#
_cell.length_a   1.000
_cell.length_b   1.000
_cell.length_c   1.000
_cell.angle_alpha   90.00
_cell.angle_beta   90.00
_cell.angle_gamma   90.00
#
_symmetry.space_group_name_H-M   'P 1'
#
loop_
_entity.id
_entity.type
_entity.pdbx_description
1 polymer ?
#
loop_
_entity_poly.entity_id
_entity_poly.type
_entity_poly.pdbx_seq_one_letter_code
_entity_poly.pdbx_strand_id
1 'polypeptide(L)'
;MARRKKVKRLGAKTISFPKGKGHLTHNNREFISNNVVPERTAWNRIYIQESLEQAYEKCFGQALMEYNAGQKRKDRRKEKYLKEIENSGNKEKTFYENIVQIGKKDDTPVVGAAGKLTEEAKAAIEILEQYAKTFQERNPNLYLFNCVMHLDEATPHLHIDYIPVANGYKTGMKTRNSLTKALQQMGFAKAVSKKENETVAWQQRERAYLTELCQEKGIDVEVLGVQRDNLTLPEYKAAMQKVEKLEHQAVKIEENNQRLAEQAEKLADQIAKLDEKEKDNKEVLKKHDLRADTLKTIAKETEKDTKKLKSAAVPVSNIFGGEEYVKVKKSDWDKIIDAFSRAVSRNKLLEKYEKKIVALEKKVSDVSGLLDKMKQFISNRGLGEAFTEFVKSLEPKTMKERLVEKQKIIKEQSQQQSMHTQEHGVSKKRNISTEI
;
A
#
# COMPACT_ATOMS: atom_id res chain seq x y z
N MET A 1 -45.48 -17.61 26.41
CA MET A 1 -44.58 -16.91 25.48
C MET A 1 -43.25 -16.64 26.17
N ALA A 2 -42.18 -17.34 25.79
CA ALA A 2 -40.86 -17.11 26.35
C ALA A 2 -40.29 -15.80 25.80
N ARG A 3 -40.00 -14.84 26.70
CA ARG A 3 -39.37 -13.56 26.39
C ARG A 3 -37.97 -13.84 25.81
N ARG A 4 -37.82 -13.85 24.48
CA ARG A 4 -36.52 -13.90 23.80
C ARG A 4 -35.66 -12.76 24.37
N LYS A 5 -34.60 -13.09 25.11
CA LYS A 5 -33.61 -12.11 25.58
C LYS A 5 -33.10 -11.35 24.35
N LYS A 6 -33.22 -10.02 24.35
CA LYS A 6 -32.53 -9.16 23.37
C LYS A 6 -31.04 -9.34 23.59
N VAL A 7 -30.39 -10.20 22.80
CA VAL A 7 -28.94 -10.30 22.78
C VAL A 7 -28.42 -9.02 22.15
N LYS A 8 -27.62 -8.25 22.91
CA LYS A 8 -26.93 -7.06 22.40
C LYS A 8 -25.97 -7.53 21.31
N ARG A 9 -26.18 -7.11 20.05
CA ARG A 9 -25.29 -7.48 18.94
C ARG A 9 -23.91 -6.88 19.20
N LEU A 10 -22.93 -7.74 19.42
CA LEU A 10 -21.53 -7.37 19.46
C LEU A 10 -21.07 -7.24 18.00
N GLY A 11 -20.32 -6.18 17.67
CA GLY A 11 -19.87 -5.93 16.30
C GLY A 11 -19.08 -7.10 15.70
N ALA A 12 -19.01 -7.18 14.37
CA ALA A 12 -18.43 -8.32 13.66
C ALA A 12 -17.00 -8.64 14.14
N LYS A 13 -16.71 -9.93 14.35
CA LYS A 13 -15.42 -10.44 14.84
C LYS A 13 -14.79 -11.41 13.85
N THR A 14 -13.48 -11.56 13.93
CA THR A 14 -12.74 -12.55 13.12
C THR A 14 -12.40 -13.80 13.94
N ILE A 15 -12.31 -14.97 13.30
CA ILE A 15 -11.86 -16.21 13.95
C ILE A 15 -10.44 -16.55 13.49
N SER A 16 -9.52 -16.67 14.44
CA SER A 16 -8.17 -17.18 14.23
C SER A 16 -8.11 -18.64 14.63
N PHE A 17 -7.56 -19.49 13.76
CA PHE A 17 -7.30 -20.91 14.00
C PHE A 17 -5.96 -21.34 13.35
N PRO A 18 -4.82 -20.67 13.63
CA PRO A 18 -3.53 -21.07 13.08
C PRO A 18 -3.00 -22.35 13.72
N LYS A 19 -2.05 -22.96 13.04
CA LYS A 19 -1.20 -23.99 13.61
C LYS A 19 -0.17 -23.33 14.52
N GLY A 20 -0.12 -23.76 15.78
CA GLY A 20 0.86 -23.32 16.76
C GLY A 20 2.21 -24.03 16.63
N LYS A 21 3.20 -23.55 17.39
CA LYS A 21 4.54 -24.15 17.42
C LYS A 21 4.63 -25.36 18.34
N GLY A 22 3.74 -25.45 19.34
CA GLY A 22 3.74 -26.47 20.39
C GLY A 22 4.76 -26.15 21.47
N HIS A 23 4.65 -25.00 22.13
CA HIS A 23 5.55 -24.62 23.22
C HIS A 23 4.85 -24.87 24.56
N LEU A 24 4.86 -26.10 25.07
CA LEU A 24 4.15 -26.47 26.32
C LEU A 24 4.57 -25.61 27.51
N THR A 25 5.85 -25.26 27.62
CA THR A 25 6.37 -24.39 28.69
C THR A 25 5.78 -22.98 28.65
N HIS A 26 5.41 -22.48 27.47
CA HIS A 26 4.69 -21.22 27.30
C HIS A 26 3.22 -21.38 27.70
N ASN A 27 2.57 -22.44 27.19
CA ASN A 27 1.14 -22.70 27.40
C ASN A 27 0.82 -22.92 28.88
N ASN A 28 1.73 -23.56 29.59
CA ASN A 28 1.58 -23.91 31.00
C ASN A 28 2.20 -22.88 31.94
N ARG A 29 2.68 -21.75 31.39
CA ARG A 29 3.34 -20.65 32.15
C ARG A 29 4.52 -21.10 33.01
N GLU A 30 5.28 -22.09 32.54
CA GLU A 30 6.57 -22.47 33.13
C GLU A 30 7.64 -21.39 32.88
N PHE A 31 7.44 -20.55 31.86
CA PHE A 31 8.15 -19.28 31.72
C PHE A 31 7.18 -18.16 31.32
N ILE A 32 7.51 -16.94 31.73
CA ILE A 32 6.73 -15.73 31.42
C ILE A 32 7.40 -14.99 30.27
N SER A 33 6.67 -14.80 29.16
CA SER A 33 7.15 -14.01 28.02
C SER A 33 6.80 -12.53 28.19
N ASN A 34 7.50 -11.64 27.47
CA ASN A 34 7.30 -10.19 27.57
C ASN A 34 5.87 -9.69 27.28
N ASN A 35 5.03 -10.52 26.66
CA ASN A 35 3.65 -10.15 26.30
C ASN A 35 2.62 -10.60 27.33
N VAL A 36 3.05 -11.37 28.32
CA VAL A 36 2.24 -11.85 29.43
C VAL A 36 2.24 -10.79 30.53
N VAL A 37 1.06 -10.51 31.07
CA VAL A 37 0.88 -9.67 32.26
C VAL A 37 0.81 -10.61 33.46
N PRO A 38 1.88 -10.72 34.28
CA PRO A 38 2.01 -11.76 35.30
C PRO A 38 0.84 -11.80 36.29
N GLU A 39 0.29 -10.64 36.65
CA GLU A 39 -0.80 -10.49 37.62
C GLU A 39 -2.12 -11.12 37.13
N ARG A 40 -2.24 -11.33 35.82
CA ARG A 40 -3.42 -11.93 35.19
C ARG A 40 -3.28 -13.42 34.92
N THR A 41 -2.12 -14.03 35.17
CA THR A 41 -1.91 -15.47 34.94
C THR A 41 -2.91 -16.33 35.72
N ALA A 42 -3.32 -15.89 36.91
CA ALA A 42 -4.35 -16.51 37.72
C ALA A 42 -5.75 -16.49 37.09
N TRP A 43 -5.97 -15.71 36.03
CA TRP A 43 -7.22 -15.67 35.28
C TRP A 43 -7.27 -16.76 34.21
N ASN A 44 -6.13 -17.32 33.81
CA ASN A 44 -6.06 -18.38 32.80
C ASN A 44 -6.91 -19.59 33.24
N ARG A 45 -7.49 -20.28 32.26
CA ARG A 45 -8.32 -21.45 32.52
C ARG A 45 -7.66 -22.70 31.96
N ILE A 46 -7.51 -23.72 32.79
CA ILE A 46 -6.96 -25.01 32.41
C ILE A 46 -8.13 -25.99 32.28
N TYR A 47 -8.32 -26.55 31.09
CA TYR A 47 -9.35 -27.57 30.85
C TYR A 47 -8.79 -28.98 30.98
N ILE A 48 -7.57 -29.18 30.49
CA ILE A 48 -6.79 -30.39 30.67
C ILE A 48 -5.31 -30.04 30.57
N GLN A 49 -4.48 -30.71 31.37
CA GLN A 49 -3.03 -30.53 31.39
C GLN A 49 -2.37 -31.84 31.84
N GLU A 50 -2.18 -32.74 30.88
CA GLU A 50 -1.50 -34.02 31.07
C GLU A 50 -0.06 -33.94 30.55
N SER A 51 0.89 -34.67 31.16
CA SER A 51 2.25 -34.73 30.61
C SER A 51 2.26 -35.47 29.27
N LEU A 52 3.18 -35.09 28.38
CA LEU A 52 3.28 -35.73 27.06
C LEU A 52 3.55 -37.24 27.19
N GLU A 53 4.35 -37.65 28.18
CA GLU A 53 4.66 -39.05 28.46
C GLU A 53 3.42 -39.83 28.90
N GLN A 54 2.62 -39.28 29.82
CA GLN A 54 1.39 -39.90 30.30
C GLN A 54 0.36 -40.04 29.16
N ALA A 55 0.23 -39.00 28.34
CA ALA A 55 -0.65 -39.01 27.17
C ALA A 55 -0.22 -40.06 26.14
N TYR A 56 1.09 -40.20 25.89
CA TYR A 56 1.62 -41.23 25.00
C TYR A 56 1.37 -42.65 25.52
N GLU A 57 1.51 -42.88 26.83
CA GLU A 57 1.22 -44.16 27.43
C GLU A 57 -0.26 -44.53 27.27
N LYS A 58 -1.18 -43.59 27.52
CA LYS A 58 -2.62 -43.80 27.28
C LYS A 58 -2.95 -44.07 25.81
N CYS A 59 -2.32 -43.34 24.88
CA CYS A 59 -2.61 -43.46 23.46
C CYS A 59 -2.01 -44.72 22.83
N PHE A 60 -0.82 -45.14 23.26
CA PHE A 60 0.00 -46.11 22.52
C PHE A 60 0.59 -47.22 23.37
N GLY A 61 0.53 -47.14 24.71
CA GLY A 61 1.16 -48.11 25.63
C GLY A 61 0.70 -49.54 25.36
N GLN A 62 -0.61 -49.75 25.26
CA GLN A 62 -1.18 -51.07 24.92
C GLN A 62 -0.68 -51.58 23.56
N ALA A 63 -0.72 -50.75 22.52
CA ALA A 63 -0.28 -51.14 21.18
C ALA A 63 1.23 -51.43 21.13
N LEU A 64 2.03 -50.74 21.94
CA LEU A 64 3.46 -50.94 22.07
C LEU A 64 3.77 -52.27 22.77
N MET A 65 3.08 -52.57 23.86
CA MET A 65 3.19 -53.85 24.56
C MET A 65 2.85 -55.03 23.64
N GLU A 66 1.71 -54.97 22.95
CA GLU A 66 1.30 -56.00 21.99
C GLU A 66 2.32 -56.20 20.86
N TYR A 67 2.84 -55.09 20.31
CA TYR A 67 3.85 -55.14 19.26
C TYR A 67 5.13 -55.83 19.75
N ASN A 68 5.63 -55.45 20.93
CA ASN A 68 6.85 -55.98 21.51
C ASN A 68 6.73 -57.45 21.91
N ALA A 69 5.55 -57.88 22.41
CA ALA A 69 5.28 -59.28 22.74
C ALA A 69 5.42 -60.20 21.50
N GLY A 70 5.07 -59.70 20.32
CA GLY A 70 5.25 -60.41 19.05
C GLY A 70 6.68 -60.38 18.48
N GLN A 71 7.60 -59.58 19.03
CA GLN A 71 8.96 -59.47 18.49
C GLN A 71 9.93 -60.53 19.05
N LYS A 72 10.38 -61.43 18.17
CA LYS A 72 11.45 -62.41 18.46
C LYS A 72 12.85 -61.77 18.49
N ARG A 73 13.06 -60.73 17.67
CA ARG A 73 14.34 -60.04 17.53
C ARG A 73 14.44 -58.86 18.49
N LYS A 74 15.51 -58.81 19.29
CA LYS A 74 15.73 -57.74 20.30
C LYS A 74 15.83 -56.36 19.66
N ASP A 75 16.49 -56.26 18.50
CA ASP A 75 16.67 -55.00 17.76
C ASP A 75 15.36 -54.43 17.16
N ARG A 76 14.30 -55.23 17.08
CA ARG A 76 12.99 -54.78 16.57
C ARG A 76 12.03 -54.33 17.68
N ARG A 77 12.38 -54.57 18.94
CA ARG A 77 11.59 -54.11 20.10
C ARG A 77 11.79 -52.61 20.27
N LYS A 78 10.71 -51.92 20.62
CA LYS A 78 10.68 -50.47 20.84
C LYS A 78 10.60 -50.21 22.34
N GLU A 79 11.48 -49.37 22.88
CA GLU A 79 11.45 -49.07 24.31
C GLU A 79 10.33 -48.09 24.67
N LYS A 80 10.38 -46.88 24.10
CA LYS A 80 9.39 -45.82 24.32
C LYS A 80 8.92 -45.26 22.99
N TYR A 81 7.62 -45.36 22.72
CA TYR A 81 7.09 -44.92 21.43
C TYR A 81 7.25 -43.42 21.18
N LEU A 82 7.22 -42.59 22.23
CA LEU A 82 7.53 -41.15 22.10
C LEU A 82 8.90 -40.90 21.47
N LYS A 83 9.95 -41.58 21.96
CA LYS A 83 11.31 -41.48 21.41
C LYS A 83 11.40 -41.94 19.96
N GLU A 84 10.57 -42.91 19.57
CA GLU A 84 10.51 -43.36 18.18
C GLU A 84 9.97 -42.26 17.25
N ILE A 85 9.01 -41.47 17.73
CA ILE A 85 8.48 -40.32 16.98
C ILE A 85 9.50 -39.18 16.94
N GLU A 86 10.15 -38.86 18.06
CA GLU A 86 11.19 -37.83 18.13
C GLU A 86 12.34 -38.09 17.15
N ASN A 87 12.72 -39.36 16.99
CA ASN A 87 13.80 -39.78 16.10
C ASN A 87 13.31 -40.16 14.68
N SER A 88 12.02 -39.99 14.37
CA SER A 88 11.44 -40.39 13.10
C SER A 88 11.86 -39.46 11.95
N GLY A 89 12.37 -40.04 10.86
CA GLY A 89 12.64 -39.31 9.61
C GLY A 89 11.39 -38.88 8.84
N ASN A 90 10.20 -39.32 9.27
CA ASN A 90 8.94 -39.11 8.55
C ASN A 90 8.30 -37.73 8.80
N LYS A 91 8.97 -36.84 9.55
CA LYS A 91 8.50 -35.49 9.90
C LYS A 91 7.19 -35.46 10.70
N GLU A 92 6.83 -36.58 11.34
CA GLU A 92 5.74 -36.65 12.30
C GLU A 92 6.13 -35.85 13.54
N LYS A 93 5.22 -35.02 14.06
CA LYS A 93 5.47 -34.29 15.30
C LYS A 93 5.00 -35.13 16.48
N THR A 94 5.67 -35.00 17.61
CA THR A 94 5.24 -35.65 18.86
C THR A 94 3.84 -35.22 19.28
N PHE A 95 3.49 -33.96 19.01
CA PHE A 95 2.12 -33.46 19.11
C PHE A 95 1.90 -32.26 18.17
N TYR A 96 0.66 -31.80 18.09
CA TYR A 96 0.24 -30.68 17.25
C TYR A 96 -0.52 -29.67 18.10
N GLU A 97 -0.34 -28.39 17.78
CA GLU A 97 -0.98 -27.27 18.48
C GLU A 97 -1.87 -26.50 17.51
N ASN A 98 -3.05 -26.12 17.97
CA ASN A 98 -3.86 -25.07 17.37
C ASN A 98 -4.10 -23.95 18.38
N ILE A 99 -3.96 -22.70 17.92
CA ILE A 99 -4.28 -21.52 18.72
C ILE A 99 -5.63 -21.00 18.22
N VAL A 100 -6.59 -20.81 19.11
CA VAL A 100 -7.95 -20.38 18.74
C VAL A 100 -8.29 -19.06 19.41
N GLN A 101 -8.67 -18.06 18.61
CA GLN A 101 -9.02 -16.72 19.10
C GLN A 101 -10.24 -16.19 18.38
N ILE A 102 -11.08 -15.46 19.10
CA ILE A 102 -12.22 -14.71 18.56
C ILE A 102 -11.91 -13.21 18.72
N GLY A 103 -12.00 -12.47 17.62
CA GLY A 103 -11.68 -11.06 17.56
C GLY A 103 -10.18 -10.75 17.49
N LYS A 104 -9.85 -9.47 17.57
CA LYS A 104 -8.50 -8.90 17.62
C LYS A 104 -8.36 -8.00 18.85
N LYS A 105 -7.13 -7.57 19.15
CA LYS A 105 -6.83 -6.72 20.31
C LYS A 105 -7.75 -5.51 20.42
N ASP A 106 -8.05 -4.86 19.30
CA ASP A 106 -8.81 -3.61 19.30
C ASP A 106 -10.30 -3.82 19.56
N ASP A 107 -10.83 -5.01 19.27
CA ASP A 107 -12.26 -5.29 19.33
C ASP A 107 -12.64 -6.26 20.47
N THR A 108 -11.70 -7.06 20.96
CA THR A 108 -11.89 -8.07 22.02
C THR A 108 -10.68 -8.06 22.98
N PRO A 109 -10.27 -6.90 23.51
CA PRO A 109 -9.19 -6.85 24.48
C PRO A 109 -9.63 -7.54 25.77
N VAL A 110 -8.73 -8.30 26.42
CA VAL A 110 -9.04 -8.94 27.72
C VAL A 110 -9.53 -7.88 28.71
N VAL A 111 -8.80 -6.77 28.87
CA VAL A 111 -9.11 -5.72 29.85
C VAL A 111 -9.39 -4.39 29.17
N GLY A 112 -10.36 -3.64 29.72
CA GLY A 112 -10.61 -2.25 29.35
C GLY A 112 -9.78 -1.26 30.17
N ALA A 113 -10.04 0.04 30.01
CA ALA A 113 -9.32 1.11 30.72
C ALA A 113 -9.33 0.98 32.26
N ALA A 114 -10.37 0.34 32.82
CA ALA A 114 -10.50 0.09 34.25
C ALA A 114 -9.76 -1.17 34.75
N GLY A 115 -8.98 -1.85 33.89
CA GLY A 115 -8.25 -3.07 34.25
C GLY A 115 -9.13 -4.31 34.50
N LYS A 116 -10.44 -4.23 34.22
CA LYS A 116 -11.40 -5.33 34.37
C LYS A 116 -11.71 -6.00 33.04
N LEU A 117 -12.16 -7.26 33.09
CA LEU A 117 -12.63 -8.01 31.92
C LEU A 117 -13.69 -7.22 31.14
N THR A 118 -13.46 -7.04 29.84
CA THR A 118 -14.43 -6.42 28.94
C THR A 118 -15.62 -7.34 28.67
N GLU A 119 -16.75 -6.77 28.23
CA GLU A 119 -17.93 -7.58 27.87
C GLU A 119 -17.66 -8.44 26.63
N GLU A 120 -16.88 -7.92 25.69
CA GLU A 120 -16.41 -8.63 24.51
C GLU A 120 -15.53 -9.83 24.90
N ALA A 121 -14.59 -9.64 25.83
CA ALA A 121 -13.76 -10.73 26.33
C ALA A 121 -14.59 -11.78 27.06
N LYS A 122 -15.57 -11.39 27.89
CA LYS A 122 -16.47 -12.34 28.58
C LYS A 122 -17.25 -13.20 27.59
N ALA A 123 -17.79 -12.60 26.52
CA ALA A 123 -18.49 -13.33 25.49
C ALA A 123 -17.57 -14.30 24.74
N ALA A 124 -16.36 -13.87 24.37
CA ALA A 124 -15.36 -14.72 23.73
C ALA A 124 -14.91 -15.88 24.65
N ILE A 125 -14.71 -15.63 25.94
CA ILE A 125 -14.37 -16.65 26.95
C ILE A 125 -15.44 -17.73 27.01
N GLU A 126 -16.72 -17.35 27.05
CA GLU A 126 -17.82 -18.31 27.13
C GLU A 126 -17.88 -19.21 25.88
N ILE A 127 -17.70 -18.63 24.68
CA ILE A 127 -17.67 -19.39 23.43
C ILE A 127 -16.48 -20.33 23.38
N LEU A 128 -15.29 -19.83 23.68
CA LEU A 128 -14.06 -20.62 23.65
C LEU A 128 -14.10 -21.74 24.71
N GLU A 129 -14.68 -21.48 25.88
CA GLU A 129 -14.91 -22.50 26.91
C GLU A 129 -15.82 -23.63 26.42
N GLN A 130 -16.96 -23.28 25.79
CA GLN A 130 -17.85 -24.27 25.20
C GLN A 130 -17.14 -25.07 24.10
N TYR A 131 -16.37 -24.38 23.23
CA TYR A 131 -15.60 -25.01 22.17
C TYR A 131 -14.58 -26.02 22.71
N ALA A 132 -13.83 -25.64 23.75
CA ALA A 132 -12.80 -26.47 24.39
C ALA A 132 -13.41 -27.72 25.05
N LYS A 133 -14.48 -27.55 25.85
CA LYS A 133 -15.14 -28.66 26.56
C LYS A 133 -15.71 -29.74 25.63
N THR A 134 -16.11 -29.35 24.43
CA THR A 134 -16.72 -30.25 23.44
C THR A 134 -15.72 -30.71 22.36
N PHE A 135 -14.44 -30.30 22.43
CA PHE A 135 -13.44 -30.58 21.41
C PHE A 135 -13.19 -32.07 21.21
N GLN A 136 -12.99 -32.82 22.30
CA GLN A 136 -12.64 -34.24 22.23
C GLN A 136 -13.74 -35.10 21.59
N GLU A 137 -15.01 -34.76 21.81
CA GLU A 137 -16.18 -35.45 21.24
C GLU A 137 -16.23 -35.32 19.71
N ARG A 138 -15.94 -34.12 19.19
CA ARG A 138 -15.87 -33.88 17.73
C ARG A 138 -14.62 -34.45 17.09
N ASN A 139 -13.59 -34.69 17.88
CA ASN A 139 -12.26 -35.06 17.42
C ASN A 139 -11.76 -36.35 18.09
N PRO A 140 -12.47 -37.49 17.94
CA PRO A 140 -12.18 -38.71 18.69
C PRO A 140 -10.78 -39.28 18.43
N ASN A 141 -10.17 -38.98 17.28
CA ASN A 141 -8.81 -39.45 16.94
C ASN A 141 -7.73 -38.40 17.18
N LEU A 142 -8.06 -37.24 17.75
CA LEU A 142 -7.10 -36.25 18.20
C LEU A 142 -7.18 -36.23 19.72
N TYR A 143 -6.30 -36.97 20.39
CA TYR A 143 -6.28 -37.05 21.84
C TYR A 143 -5.82 -35.69 22.41
N LEU A 144 -6.75 -34.96 23.02
CA LEU A 144 -6.51 -33.68 23.66
C LEU A 144 -5.82 -33.94 25.00
N PHE A 145 -4.55 -33.57 25.12
CA PHE A 145 -3.79 -33.79 26.36
C PHE A 145 -3.46 -32.47 27.08
N ASN A 146 -3.44 -31.35 26.36
CA ASN A 146 -3.27 -30.04 26.98
C ASN A 146 -4.20 -29.01 26.31
N CYS A 147 -4.97 -28.29 27.12
CA CYS A 147 -5.86 -27.23 26.66
C CYS A 147 -5.96 -26.12 27.70
N VAL A 148 -5.41 -24.96 27.35
CA VAL A 148 -5.30 -23.80 28.26
C VAL A 148 -5.81 -22.55 27.56
N MET A 149 -6.62 -21.77 28.27
CA MET A 149 -7.06 -20.44 27.84
C MET A 149 -6.22 -19.37 28.50
N HIS A 150 -5.56 -18.54 27.70
CA HIS A 150 -4.80 -17.39 28.15
C HIS A 150 -5.68 -16.14 28.21
N LEU A 151 -5.73 -15.53 29.40
CA LEU A 151 -6.40 -14.27 29.72
C LEU A 151 -5.41 -13.24 30.28
N ASP A 152 -4.13 -13.55 30.26
CA ASP A 152 -3.02 -12.73 30.72
C ASP A 152 -2.30 -11.99 29.58
N GLU A 153 -2.72 -12.18 28.34
CA GLU A 153 -2.20 -11.50 27.16
C GLU A 153 -3.20 -10.45 26.62
N ALA A 154 -3.04 -10.03 25.36
CA ALA A 154 -3.86 -8.96 24.77
C ALA A 154 -5.33 -9.37 24.55
N THR A 155 -5.56 -10.60 24.10
CA THR A 155 -6.85 -11.14 23.68
C THR A 155 -7.06 -12.54 24.26
N PRO A 156 -8.30 -12.90 24.68
CA PRO A 156 -8.60 -14.28 25.07
C PRO A 156 -8.29 -15.25 23.93
N HIS A 157 -7.47 -16.27 24.18
CA HIS A 157 -7.17 -17.31 23.20
C HIS A 157 -6.91 -18.66 23.86
N LEU A 158 -7.20 -19.73 23.13
CA LEU A 158 -6.93 -21.12 23.53
C LEU A 158 -5.65 -21.62 22.88
N HIS A 159 -4.88 -22.36 23.65
CA HIS A 159 -3.91 -23.34 23.16
C HIS A 159 -4.56 -24.72 23.24
N ILE A 160 -4.58 -25.44 22.12
CA ILE A 160 -5.17 -26.78 22.00
C ILE A 160 -4.08 -27.71 21.48
N ASP A 161 -3.49 -28.48 22.36
CA ASP A 161 -2.42 -29.43 22.05
C ASP A 161 -2.97 -30.86 22.05
N TYR A 162 -2.78 -31.55 20.93
CA TYR A 162 -3.32 -32.89 20.72
C TYR A 162 -2.33 -33.84 20.04
N ILE A 163 -2.53 -35.13 20.30
CA ILE A 163 -1.80 -36.24 19.69
C ILE A 163 -2.75 -36.96 18.73
N PRO A 164 -2.43 -37.07 17.43
CA PRO A 164 -3.28 -37.81 16.51
C PRO A 164 -3.08 -39.32 16.70
N VAL A 165 -4.15 -40.05 16.93
CA VAL A 165 -4.15 -41.49 17.18
C VAL A 165 -4.83 -42.18 16.00
N ALA A 166 -4.04 -42.96 15.25
CA ALA A 166 -4.54 -43.69 14.09
C ALA A 166 -4.40 -45.19 14.27
N ASN A 167 -5.49 -45.92 14.01
CA ASN A 167 -5.58 -47.36 14.25
C ASN A 167 -5.47 -48.20 12.96
N GLY A 168 -5.43 -49.53 13.06
CA GLY A 168 -5.59 -50.45 11.93
C GLY A 168 -4.41 -50.48 10.96
N TYR A 169 -3.17 -50.36 11.44
CA TYR A 169 -1.98 -50.64 10.61
C TYR A 169 -1.72 -52.15 10.54
N LYS A 170 -1.41 -52.65 9.34
CA LYS A 170 -1.16 -54.09 9.09
C LYS A 170 0.27 -54.52 9.42
N THR A 171 1.22 -53.60 9.34
CA THR A 171 2.63 -53.81 9.69
C THR A 171 2.96 -53.03 10.95
N GLY A 172 4.06 -53.36 11.64
CA GLY A 172 4.52 -52.62 12.83
C GLY A 172 3.48 -52.56 13.96
N MET A 173 3.50 -51.47 14.73
CA MET A 173 2.46 -51.18 15.73
C MET A 173 1.11 -50.94 15.04
N LYS A 174 0.03 -51.54 15.58
CA LYS A 174 -1.35 -51.43 15.07
C LYS A 174 -1.93 -50.03 15.22
N THR A 175 -1.54 -49.31 16.26
CA THR A 175 -1.92 -47.93 16.57
C THR A 175 -0.67 -47.05 16.52
N ARG A 176 -0.77 -45.87 15.88
CA ARG A 176 0.38 -45.00 15.60
C ARG A 176 0.01 -43.51 15.67
N ASN A 177 1.02 -42.68 15.89
CA ASN A 177 0.91 -41.24 15.72
C ASN A 177 0.89 -40.91 14.21
N SER A 178 -0.28 -40.56 13.67
CA SER A 178 -0.41 -40.16 12.26
C SER A 178 -1.59 -39.24 12.03
N LEU A 179 -1.31 -37.95 11.85
CA LEU A 179 -2.35 -36.94 11.65
C LEU A 179 -3.24 -37.23 10.44
N THR A 180 -2.65 -37.53 9.29
CA THR A 180 -3.39 -37.80 8.06
C THR A 180 -4.34 -38.98 8.23
N LYS A 181 -3.87 -40.11 8.76
CA LYS A 181 -4.73 -41.29 8.93
C LYS A 181 -5.76 -41.10 10.04
N ALA A 182 -5.41 -40.41 11.13
CA ALA A 182 -6.34 -40.07 12.19
C ALA A 182 -7.52 -39.25 11.65
N LEU A 183 -7.25 -38.23 10.82
CA LEU A 183 -8.28 -37.43 10.17
C LEU A 183 -9.10 -38.25 9.17
N GLN A 184 -8.48 -39.10 8.35
CA GLN A 184 -9.22 -40.00 7.45
C GLN A 184 -10.18 -40.92 8.20
N GLN A 185 -9.76 -41.45 9.35
CA GLN A 185 -10.60 -42.28 10.21
C GLN A 185 -11.73 -41.50 10.90
N MET A 186 -11.64 -40.16 10.95
CA MET A 186 -12.75 -39.28 11.35
C MET A 186 -13.65 -38.89 10.16
N GLY A 187 -13.44 -39.46 8.97
CA GLY A 187 -14.27 -39.24 7.79
C GLY A 187 -13.80 -38.14 6.84
N PHE A 188 -12.61 -37.56 7.05
CA PHE A 188 -12.06 -36.57 6.12
C PHE A 188 -11.52 -37.25 4.85
N ALA A 189 -11.92 -36.73 3.69
CA ALA A 189 -11.50 -37.27 2.39
C ALA A 189 -10.00 -37.16 2.20
N LYS A 190 -9.43 -38.15 1.50
CA LYS A 190 -8.00 -38.19 1.18
C LYS A 190 -7.60 -36.95 0.37
N ALA A 191 -6.43 -36.41 0.66
CA ALA A 191 -5.91 -35.23 -0.04
C ALA A 191 -5.91 -35.39 -1.58
N VAL A 192 -6.45 -34.37 -2.26
CA VAL A 192 -6.40 -34.22 -3.72
C VAL A 192 -5.27 -33.26 -4.12
N SER A 193 -4.97 -32.27 -3.28
CA SER A 193 -3.88 -31.33 -3.49
C SER A 193 -3.30 -30.82 -2.17
N LYS A 194 -2.21 -30.06 -2.22
CA LYS A 194 -1.69 -29.39 -1.01
C LYS A 194 -2.70 -28.42 -0.38
N LYS A 195 -3.63 -27.87 -1.18
CA LYS A 195 -4.65 -26.91 -0.72
C LYS A 195 -5.96 -27.60 -0.34
N GLU A 196 -6.15 -28.83 -0.79
CA GLU A 196 -7.34 -29.65 -0.54
C GLU A 196 -6.88 -30.97 0.10
N ASN A 197 -6.70 -30.92 1.41
CA ASN A 197 -6.26 -32.03 2.24
C ASN A 197 -7.09 -32.16 3.52
N GLU A 198 -6.90 -33.25 4.25
CA GLU A 198 -7.64 -33.60 5.45
C GLU A 198 -7.55 -32.50 6.52
N THR A 199 -6.39 -31.89 6.69
CA THR A 199 -6.17 -30.84 7.70
C THR A 199 -6.93 -29.57 7.34
N VAL A 200 -6.96 -29.19 6.06
CA VAL A 200 -7.73 -28.01 5.60
C VAL A 200 -9.22 -28.24 5.79
N ALA A 201 -9.74 -29.42 5.39
CA ALA A 201 -11.14 -29.76 5.56
C ALA A 201 -11.56 -29.81 7.04
N TRP A 202 -10.70 -30.36 7.90
CA TRP A 202 -10.89 -30.36 9.35
C TRP A 202 -10.91 -28.96 9.95
N GLN A 203 -9.96 -28.09 9.59
CA GLN A 203 -9.93 -26.70 10.04
C GLN A 203 -11.17 -25.92 9.58
N GLN A 204 -11.68 -26.19 8.37
CA GLN A 204 -12.93 -25.60 7.90
C GLN A 204 -14.12 -26.03 8.76
N ARG A 205 -14.23 -27.33 9.09
CA ARG A 205 -15.27 -27.85 10.00
C ARG A 205 -15.20 -27.18 11.38
N GLU A 206 -14.00 -27.06 11.96
CA GLU A 206 -13.84 -26.43 13.28
C GLU A 206 -14.17 -24.93 13.26
N ARG A 207 -13.78 -24.22 12.19
CA ARG A 207 -14.15 -22.81 12.00
C ARG A 207 -15.66 -22.62 11.81
N ALA A 208 -16.32 -23.53 11.09
CA ALA A 208 -17.76 -23.49 10.92
C ALA A 208 -18.47 -23.66 12.28
N TYR A 209 -18.07 -24.64 13.07
CA TYR A 209 -18.63 -24.84 14.41
C TYR A 209 -18.38 -23.65 15.35
N LEU A 210 -17.18 -23.07 15.35
CA LEU A 210 -16.91 -21.83 16.10
C LEU A 210 -17.79 -20.66 15.62
N THR A 211 -18.08 -20.60 14.32
CA THR A 211 -18.96 -19.58 13.75
C THR A 211 -20.39 -19.73 14.25
N GLU A 212 -20.90 -20.96 14.33
CA GLU A 212 -22.21 -21.27 14.91
C GLU A 212 -22.27 -20.83 16.39
N LEU A 213 -21.26 -21.17 17.19
CA LEU A 213 -21.19 -20.74 18.59
C LEU A 213 -21.17 -19.21 18.75
N CYS A 214 -20.45 -18.49 17.87
CA CYS A 214 -20.47 -17.03 17.83
C CYS A 214 -21.88 -16.49 17.53
N GLN A 215 -22.56 -17.06 16.54
CA GLN A 215 -23.91 -16.65 16.13
C GLN A 215 -24.93 -16.88 17.25
N GLU A 216 -24.85 -18.00 17.99
CA GLU A 216 -25.69 -18.28 19.16
C GLU A 216 -25.57 -17.19 20.25
N LYS A 217 -24.39 -16.57 20.35
CA LYS A 217 -24.10 -15.46 21.27
C LYS A 217 -24.31 -14.08 20.66
N GLY A 218 -24.83 -13.99 19.43
CA GLY A 218 -25.10 -12.73 18.75
C GLY A 218 -23.85 -11.98 18.30
N ILE A 219 -22.76 -12.71 18.03
CA ILE A 219 -21.54 -12.19 17.41
C ILE A 219 -21.57 -12.55 15.92
N ASP A 220 -21.57 -11.54 15.06
CA ASP A 220 -21.41 -11.73 13.62
C ASP A 220 -19.94 -12.07 13.32
N VAL A 221 -19.69 -13.05 12.44
CA VAL A 221 -18.33 -13.47 12.08
C VAL A 221 -17.97 -12.94 10.70
N GLU A 222 -16.92 -12.13 10.63
CA GLU A 222 -16.33 -11.66 9.38
C GLU A 222 -15.27 -12.65 8.88
N VAL A 223 -15.49 -13.22 7.70
CA VAL A 223 -14.53 -14.10 7.03
C VAL A 223 -13.61 -13.25 6.15
N LEU A 224 -12.46 -12.87 6.70
CA LEU A 224 -11.41 -12.23 5.90
C LEU A 224 -10.85 -13.25 4.90
N GLY A 225 -10.76 -12.84 3.62
CA GLY A 225 -10.32 -13.66 2.49
C GLY A 225 -9.21 -14.63 2.86
N VAL A 226 -9.48 -15.92 2.66
CA VAL A 226 -8.75 -17.06 3.23
C VAL A 226 -7.38 -17.21 2.57
N GLN A 227 -6.43 -16.38 2.96
CA GLN A 227 -4.99 -16.58 2.78
C GLN A 227 -4.24 -15.72 3.80
N ARG A 228 -4.13 -16.25 5.02
CA ARG A 228 -3.21 -15.74 6.03
C ARG A 228 -2.09 -16.75 6.19
N ASP A 229 -0.85 -16.33 5.95
CA ASP A 229 0.32 -17.13 6.30
C ASP A 229 0.34 -17.34 7.83
N ASN A 230 0.78 -18.52 8.27
CA ASN A 230 0.96 -18.80 9.71
C ASN A 230 2.17 -17.99 10.22
N LEU A 231 1.94 -16.73 10.57
CA LEU A 231 2.96 -15.87 11.16
C LEU A 231 3.13 -16.20 12.64
N THR A 232 4.38 -16.29 13.06
CA THR A 232 4.76 -16.33 14.48
C THR A 232 4.47 -14.98 15.14
N LEU A 233 4.37 -14.93 16.47
CA LEU A 233 4.06 -13.67 17.16
C LEU A 233 5.05 -12.51 16.83
N PRO A 234 6.38 -12.73 16.74
CA PRO A 234 7.31 -11.69 16.28
C PRO A 234 7.05 -11.26 14.83
N GLU A 235 6.80 -12.21 13.92
CA GLU A 235 6.51 -11.91 12.52
C GLU A 235 5.19 -11.15 12.36
N TYR A 236 4.16 -11.49 13.15
CA TYR A 236 2.90 -10.78 13.19
C TYR A 236 3.09 -9.34 13.68
N LYS A 237 3.84 -9.12 14.76
CA LYS A 237 4.15 -7.77 15.26
C LYS A 237 4.89 -6.94 14.22
N ALA A 238 5.89 -7.52 13.55
CA ALA A 238 6.64 -6.85 12.50
C ALA A 238 5.74 -6.52 11.29
N ALA A 239 4.86 -7.43 10.90
CA ALA A 239 3.87 -7.21 9.85
C ALA A 239 2.91 -6.07 10.22
N MET A 240 2.39 -6.06 11.45
CA MET A 240 1.48 -5.01 11.93
C MET A 240 2.17 -3.64 12.00
N GLN A 241 3.41 -3.56 12.47
CA GLN A 241 4.18 -2.30 12.43
C GLN A 241 4.39 -1.80 11.00
N LYS A 242 4.53 -2.70 10.03
CA LYS A 242 4.63 -2.34 8.62
C LYS A 242 3.31 -1.82 8.08
N VAL A 243 2.19 -2.46 8.43
CA VAL A 243 0.84 -2.00 8.08
C VAL A 243 0.57 -0.61 8.67
N GLU A 244 0.84 -0.40 9.95
CA GLU A 244 0.66 0.90 10.62
C GLU A 244 1.49 2.01 9.95
N LYS A 245 2.74 1.72 9.59
CA LYS A 245 3.58 2.65 8.81
C LYS A 245 2.99 2.97 7.44
N LEU A 246 2.42 1.98 6.75
CA LEU A 246 1.79 2.16 5.45
C LEU A 246 0.48 2.95 5.57
N GLU A 247 -0.32 2.71 6.59
CA GLU A 247 -1.54 3.48 6.88
C GLU A 247 -1.20 4.94 7.17
N HIS A 248 -0.19 5.19 8.00
CA HIS A 248 0.28 6.55 8.27
C HIS A 248 0.87 7.24 7.02
N GLN A 249 1.52 6.48 6.13
CA GLN A 249 1.95 7.01 4.83
C GLN A 249 0.75 7.31 3.91
N ALA A 250 -0.28 6.47 3.91
CA ALA A 250 -1.49 6.69 3.12
C ALA A 250 -2.23 7.97 3.56
N VAL A 251 -2.39 8.19 4.87
CA VAL A 251 -2.98 9.44 5.40
C VAL A 251 -2.18 10.67 4.96
N LYS A 252 -0.84 10.63 5.04
CA LYS A 252 0.01 11.74 4.55
C LYS A 252 -0.11 11.99 3.06
N ILE A 253 -0.26 10.94 2.25
CA ILE A 253 -0.49 11.06 0.81
C ILE A 253 -1.84 11.72 0.56
N GLU A 254 -2.87 11.33 1.31
CA GLU A 254 -4.22 11.89 1.19
C GLU A 254 -4.26 13.38 1.56
N GLU A 255 -3.61 13.78 2.65
CA GLU A 255 -3.43 15.20 3.04
C GLU A 255 -2.68 15.99 1.96
N ASN A 256 -1.61 15.42 1.38
CA ASN A 256 -0.85 16.10 0.34
C ASN A 256 -1.65 16.22 -0.97
N ASN A 257 -2.46 15.21 -1.31
CA ASN A 257 -3.35 15.24 -2.47
C ASN A 257 -4.44 16.31 -2.31
N GLN A 258 -5.02 16.46 -1.11
CA GLN A 258 -5.97 17.54 -0.81
C GLN A 258 -5.31 18.91 -1.01
N ARG A 259 -4.09 19.11 -0.47
CA ARG A 259 -3.34 20.36 -0.65
C ARG A 259 -3.03 20.65 -2.12
N LEU A 260 -2.67 19.63 -2.91
CA LEU A 260 -2.43 19.79 -4.34
C LEU A 260 -3.72 20.13 -5.10
N ALA A 261 -4.86 19.57 -4.70
CA ALA A 261 -6.16 19.92 -5.27
C ALA A 261 -6.52 21.40 -5.02
N GLU A 262 -6.32 21.89 -3.80
CA GLU A 262 -6.53 23.31 -3.46
C GLU A 262 -5.60 24.25 -4.25
N GLN A 263 -4.34 23.83 -4.47
CA GLN A 263 -3.40 24.59 -5.30
C GLN A 263 -3.81 24.61 -6.77
N ALA A 264 -4.30 23.49 -7.29
CA ALA A 264 -4.80 23.39 -8.66
C ALA A 264 -6.04 24.29 -8.88
N GLU A 265 -6.94 24.34 -7.91
CA GLU A 265 -8.12 25.23 -7.94
C GLU A 265 -7.70 26.70 -7.97
N LYS A 266 -6.76 27.11 -7.10
CA LYS A 266 -6.22 28.49 -7.10
C LYS A 266 -5.52 28.87 -8.40
N LEU A 267 -4.81 27.93 -9.02
CA LEU A 267 -4.17 28.15 -10.31
C LEU A 267 -5.21 28.28 -11.43
N ALA A 268 -6.28 27.47 -11.41
CA ALA A 268 -7.37 27.58 -12.37
C ALA A 268 -8.05 28.96 -12.28
N ASP A 269 -8.31 29.47 -11.07
CA ASP A 269 -8.84 30.81 -10.84
C ASP A 269 -7.91 31.92 -11.38
N GLN A 270 -6.59 31.75 -11.22
CA GLN A 270 -5.61 32.70 -11.75
C GLN A 270 -5.58 32.70 -13.28
N ILE A 271 -5.67 31.53 -13.91
CA ILE A 271 -5.74 31.39 -15.36
C ILE A 271 -7.00 32.07 -15.89
N ALA A 272 -8.17 31.83 -15.29
CA ALA A 272 -9.42 32.47 -15.69
C ALA A 272 -9.33 34.01 -15.63
N LYS A 273 -8.72 34.57 -14.57
CA LYS A 273 -8.50 36.02 -14.44
C LYS A 273 -7.53 36.58 -15.47
N LEU A 274 -6.52 35.79 -15.88
CA LEU A 274 -5.58 36.20 -16.93
C LEU A 274 -6.26 36.18 -18.31
N ASP A 275 -7.09 35.18 -18.58
CA ASP A 275 -7.87 35.07 -19.82
C ASP A 275 -8.85 36.24 -19.99
N GLU A 276 -9.52 36.68 -18.91
CA GLU A 276 -10.36 37.88 -18.93
C GLU A 276 -9.54 39.14 -19.24
N LYS A 277 -8.40 39.34 -18.56
CA LYS A 277 -7.51 40.48 -18.84
C LYS A 277 -6.95 40.47 -20.25
N GLU A 278 -6.69 39.31 -20.83
CA GLU A 278 -6.24 39.20 -22.22
C GLU A 278 -7.34 39.61 -23.20
N LYS A 279 -8.61 39.24 -22.92
CA LYS A 279 -9.76 39.70 -23.71
C LYS A 279 -9.92 41.21 -23.63
N ASP A 280 -9.88 41.79 -22.43
CA ASP A 280 -9.96 43.24 -22.23
C ASP A 280 -8.82 43.97 -22.96
N ASN A 281 -7.58 43.47 -22.85
CA ASN A 281 -6.44 44.03 -23.57
C ASN A 281 -6.59 43.93 -25.08
N LYS A 282 -7.13 42.82 -25.62
CA LYS A 282 -7.43 42.69 -27.06
C LYS A 282 -8.51 43.67 -27.53
N GLU A 283 -9.55 43.90 -26.72
CA GLU A 283 -10.58 44.90 -27.04
C GLU A 283 -10.05 46.33 -26.99
N VAL A 284 -9.22 46.66 -26.00
CA VAL A 284 -8.53 47.95 -25.92
C VAL A 284 -7.61 48.14 -27.13
N LEU A 285 -6.88 47.10 -27.55
CA LEU A 285 -6.03 47.15 -28.74
C LEU A 285 -6.87 47.42 -30.01
N LYS A 286 -8.03 46.76 -30.16
CA LYS A 286 -8.95 47.01 -31.27
C LYS A 286 -9.53 48.42 -31.26
N LYS A 287 -9.91 48.95 -30.08
CA LYS A 287 -10.36 50.35 -29.94
C LYS A 287 -9.26 51.37 -30.27
N HIS A 288 -8.00 51.03 -29.98
CA HIS A 288 -6.85 51.88 -30.25
C HIS A 288 -6.15 51.61 -31.59
N ASP A 289 -6.68 50.72 -32.43
CA ASP A 289 -6.31 50.60 -33.85
C ASP A 289 -6.83 51.78 -34.71
N LEU A 290 -7.10 52.91 -34.04
CA LEU A 290 -7.21 54.25 -34.58
C LEU A 290 -5.99 54.66 -35.41
N ARG A 291 -4.87 53.91 -35.35
CA ARG A 291 -3.60 54.24 -36.01
C ARG A 291 -3.76 54.42 -37.52
N ALA A 292 -4.50 53.54 -38.21
CA ALA A 292 -4.65 53.64 -39.66
C ALA A 292 -5.57 54.80 -40.08
N ASP A 293 -6.70 54.99 -39.38
CA ASP A 293 -7.70 56.01 -39.73
C ASP A 293 -7.32 57.42 -39.26
N THR A 294 -6.69 57.57 -38.09
CA THR A 294 -6.15 58.88 -37.67
C THR A 294 -4.95 59.30 -38.51
N LEU A 295 -4.06 58.38 -38.91
CA LEU A 295 -2.95 58.73 -39.82
C LEU A 295 -3.46 59.14 -41.21
N LYS A 296 -4.51 58.47 -41.74
CA LYS A 296 -5.16 58.89 -43.00
C LYS A 296 -5.83 60.27 -42.90
N THR A 297 -6.44 60.57 -41.76
CA THR A 297 -7.12 61.87 -41.54
C THR A 297 -6.10 62.99 -41.38
N ILE A 298 -5.04 62.77 -40.60
CA ILE A 298 -3.93 63.71 -40.44
C ILE A 298 -3.24 63.98 -41.78
N ALA A 299 -2.99 62.94 -42.60
CA ALA A 299 -2.39 63.11 -43.92
C ALA A 299 -3.25 63.96 -44.88
N LYS A 300 -4.59 63.81 -44.81
CA LYS A 300 -5.52 64.62 -45.61
C LYS A 300 -5.58 66.07 -45.16
N GLU A 301 -5.49 66.35 -43.87
CA GLU A 301 -5.45 67.72 -43.34
C GLU A 301 -4.11 68.40 -43.62
N THR A 302 -2.99 67.70 -43.47
CA THR A 302 -1.67 68.26 -43.80
C THR A 302 -1.53 68.55 -45.30
N GLU A 303 -2.09 67.73 -46.19
CA GLU A 303 -2.14 68.06 -47.63
C GLU A 303 -2.95 69.33 -47.93
N LYS A 304 -4.10 69.51 -47.27
CA LYS A 304 -4.94 70.71 -47.43
C LYS A 304 -4.23 71.97 -46.96
N ASP A 305 -3.56 71.91 -45.81
CA ASP A 305 -2.83 73.04 -45.25
C ASP A 305 -1.57 73.36 -46.06
N THR A 306 -0.87 72.34 -46.58
CA THR A 306 0.29 72.51 -47.47
C THR A 306 -0.11 73.19 -48.79
N LYS A 307 -1.28 72.85 -49.36
CA LYS A 307 -1.80 73.51 -50.57
C LYS A 307 -2.15 74.98 -50.34
N LYS A 308 -2.78 75.32 -49.20
CA LYS A 308 -3.10 76.71 -48.82
C LYS A 308 -1.84 77.56 -48.60
N LEU A 309 -0.81 76.97 -48.00
CA LEU A 309 0.48 77.62 -47.78
C LEU A 309 1.23 77.90 -49.08
N LYS A 310 1.25 76.95 -50.04
CA LYS A 310 1.86 77.15 -51.36
C LYS A 310 1.18 78.25 -52.18
N SER A 311 -0.15 78.41 -52.08
CA SER A 311 -0.88 79.48 -52.77
C SER A 311 -0.70 80.88 -52.16
N ALA A 312 -0.21 80.97 -50.92
CA ALA A 312 -0.02 82.24 -50.21
C ALA A 312 1.41 82.79 -50.32
N ALA A 313 2.35 82.00 -50.83
CA ALA A 313 3.74 82.37 -51.06
C ALA A 313 3.89 83.03 -52.44
N VAL A 314 4.22 84.32 -52.48
CA VAL A 314 4.56 85.03 -53.72
C VAL A 314 6.10 85.14 -53.80
N PRO A 315 6.75 84.60 -54.85
CA PRO A 315 8.18 84.73 -55.03
C PRO A 315 8.54 86.19 -55.35
N VAL A 316 9.54 86.73 -54.65
CA VAL A 316 10.08 88.07 -54.91
C VAL A 316 11.51 87.90 -55.42
N SER A 317 11.80 88.37 -56.64
CA SER A 317 13.17 88.51 -57.10
C SER A 317 13.87 89.61 -56.28
N ASN A 318 15.02 89.32 -55.68
CA ASN A 318 15.77 90.31 -54.90
C ASN A 318 17.11 90.65 -55.56
N ILE A 319 17.45 91.94 -55.50
CA ILE A 319 18.55 92.61 -56.25
C ILE A 319 19.90 92.55 -55.47
N PHE A 320 19.94 91.91 -54.31
CA PHE A 320 21.17 91.70 -53.53
C PHE A 320 21.26 90.24 -53.04
N GLY A 321 22.16 89.46 -53.66
CA GLY A 321 22.87 88.32 -53.08
C GLY A 321 22.08 87.09 -52.59
N GLY A 322 22.02 86.04 -53.41
CA GLY A 322 22.27 84.64 -53.02
C GLY A 322 21.20 83.80 -52.30
N GLU A 323 20.19 84.37 -51.64
CA GLU A 323 19.17 83.60 -50.91
C GLU A 323 17.74 83.90 -51.42
N GLU A 324 16.90 82.86 -51.58
CA GLU A 324 15.50 83.00 -52.00
C GLU A 324 14.65 83.56 -50.84
N TYR A 325 14.03 84.72 -51.06
CA TYR A 325 13.11 85.34 -50.08
C TYR A 325 11.66 85.19 -50.52
N VAL A 326 10.79 84.83 -49.57
CA VAL A 326 9.34 84.80 -49.77
C VAL A 326 8.69 85.81 -48.83
N LYS A 327 7.85 86.71 -49.37
CA LYS A 327 7.14 87.72 -48.55
C LYS A 327 5.84 87.10 -48.04
N VAL A 328 5.76 86.89 -46.72
CA VAL A 328 4.58 86.28 -46.05
C VAL A 328 3.99 87.28 -45.06
N LYS A 329 2.66 87.38 -44.97
CA LYS A 329 1.99 88.22 -43.95
C LYS A 329 2.38 87.71 -42.55
N LYS A 330 2.61 88.62 -41.59
CA LYS A 330 3.04 88.26 -40.22
C LYS A 330 2.14 87.22 -39.55
N SER A 331 0.83 87.35 -39.70
CA SER A 331 -0.15 86.37 -39.19
C SER A 331 -0.02 84.98 -39.81
N ASP A 332 0.47 84.88 -41.04
CA ASP A 332 0.65 83.61 -41.74
C ASP A 332 2.06 83.06 -41.47
N TRP A 333 3.06 83.93 -41.24
CA TRP A 333 4.36 83.54 -40.73
C TRP A 333 4.28 82.93 -39.32
N ASP A 334 3.53 83.55 -38.41
CA ASP A 334 3.33 83.02 -37.06
C ASP A 334 2.64 81.65 -37.09
N LYS A 335 1.70 81.43 -38.03
CA LYS A 335 1.09 80.11 -38.26
C LYS A 335 2.09 79.09 -38.82
N ILE A 336 2.99 79.49 -39.73
CA ILE A 336 4.04 78.62 -40.26
C ILE A 336 4.99 78.20 -39.15
N ILE A 337 5.44 79.15 -38.33
CA ILE A 337 6.35 78.88 -37.21
C ILE A 337 5.67 78.00 -36.15
N ASP A 338 4.39 78.22 -35.85
CA ASP A 338 3.62 77.38 -34.93
C ASP A 338 3.36 75.97 -35.47
N ALA A 339 3.07 75.84 -36.77
CA ALA A 339 2.97 74.54 -37.44
C ALA A 339 4.30 73.78 -37.44
N PHE A 340 5.41 74.47 -37.71
CA PHE A 340 6.75 73.89 -37.69
C PHE A 340 7.16 73.48 -36.26
N SER A 341 6.89 74.34 -35.27
CA SER A 341 7.15 74.05 -33.85
C SER A 341 6.36 72.83 -33.36
N ARG A 342 5.10 72.69 -33.80
CA ARG A 342 4.27 71.50 -33.53
C ARG A 342 4.77 70.26 -34.25
N ALA A 343 5.26 70.37 -35.49
CA ALA A 343 5.84 69.26 -36.24
C ALA A 343 7.15 68.75 -35.60
N VAL A 344 8.05 69.66 -35.22
CA VAL A 344 9.29 69.33 -34.50
C VAL A 344 8.98 68.67 -33.16
N SER A 345 8.00 69.19 -32.41
CA SER A 345 7.55 68.59 -31.15
C SER A 345 6.94 67.19 -31.32
N ARG A 346 6.15 66.97 -32.39
CA ARG A 346 5.61 65.66 -32.74
C ARG A 346 6.71 64.68 -33.15
N ASN A 347 7.69 65.10 -33.94
CA ASN A 347 8.84 64.25 -34.30
C ASN A 347 9.65 63.85 -33.07
N LYS A 348 9.87 64.77 -32.12
CA LYS A 348 10.55 64.46 -30.85
C LYS A 348 9.76 63.46 -30.00
N LEU A 349 8.43 63.53 -30.05
CA LEU A 349 7.56 62.56 -29.37
C LEU A 349 7.56 61.20 -30.07
N LEU A 350 7.54 61.17 -31.41
CA LEU A 350 7.66 59.95 -32.20
C LEU A 350 8.98 59.23 -31.94
N GLU A 351 10.09 59.96 -31.92
CA GLU A 351 11.42 59.41 -31.62
C GLU A 351 11.47 58.80 -30.20
N LYS A 352 10.78 59.40 -29.22
CA LYS A 352 10.65 58.86 -27.86
C LYS A 352 9.85 57.56 -27.83
N TYR A 353 8.80 57.44 -28.65
CA TYR A 353 8.00 56.21 -28.75
C TYR A 353 8.71 55.13 -29.54
N GLU A 354 9.44 55.45 -30.62
CA GLU A 354 10.28 54.50 -31.36
C GLU A 354 11.35 53.88 -30.45
N LYS A 355 12.05 54.70 -29.65
CA LYS A 355 13.01 54.20 -28.65
C LYS A 355 12.37 53.25 -27.64
N LYS A 356 11.13 53.51 -27.21
CA LYS A 356 10.38 52.61 -26.31
C LYS A 356 9.97 51.31 -27.00
N ILE A 357 9.54 51.37 -28.25
CA ILE A 357 9.15 50.19 -29.05
C ILE A 357 10.36 49.28 -29.24
N VAL A 358 11.50 49.83 -29.68
CA VAL A 358 12.75 49.07 -29.83
C VAL A 358 13.19 48.42 -28.51
N ALA A 359 13.04 49.13 -27.39
CA ALA A 359 13.36 48.57 -26.07
C ALA A 359 12.43 47.42 -25.66
N LEU A 360 11.14 47.49 -26.02
CA LEU A 360 10.17 46.43 -25.75
C LEU A 360 10.38 45.22 -26.67
N GLU A 361 10.65 45.44 -27.96
CA GLU A 361 10.98 44.39 -28.92
C GLU A 361 12.22 43.60 -28.48
N LYS A 362 13.24 44.30 -27.98
CA LYS A 362 14.43 43.65 -27.40
C LYS A 362 14.06 42.77 -26.21
N LYS A 363 13.23 43.27 -25.28
CA LYS A 363 12.78 42.46 -24.12
C LYS A 363 12.00 41.22 -24.53
N VAL A 364 11.13 41.33 -25.54
CA VAL A 364 10.38 40.19 -26.08
C VAL A 364 11.33 39.15 -26.69
N SER A 365 12.31 39.61 -27.46
CA SER A 365 13.35 38.75 -28.03
C SER A 365 14.17 38.03 -26.95
N ASP A 366 14.60 38.73 -25.91
CA ASP A 366 15.36 38.15 -24.78
C ASP A 366 14.54 37.07 -24.04
N VAL A 367 13.25 37.33 -23.79
CA VAL A 367 12.33 36.38 -23.14
C VAL A 367 12.10 35.15 -24.03
N SER A 368 11.90 35.35 -25.34
CA SER A 368 11.74 34.24 -26.30
C SER A 368 13.00 33.37 -26.34
N GLY A 369 14.18 33.98 -26.37
CA GLY A 369 15.44 33.25 -26.34
C GLY A 369 15.67 32.47 -25.05
N LEU A 370 15.21 32.98 -23.90
CA LEU A 370 15.26 32.24 -22.63
C LEU A 370 14.30 31.05 -22.64
N LEU A 371 13.10 31.24 -23.17
CA LEU A 371 12.11 30.16 -23.31
C LEU A 371 12.63 29.03 -24.19
N ASP A 372 13.28 29.34 -25.30
CA ASP A 372 13.87 28.33 -26.20
C ASP A 372 15.01 27.56 -25.52
N LYS A 373 15.86 28.24 -24.73
CA LYS A 373 16.88 27.58 -23.90
C LYS A 373 16.27 26.64 -22.87
N MET A 374 15.16 27.03 -22.22
CA MET A 374 14.46 26.15 -21.27
C MET A 374 13.85 24.93 -21.98
N LYS A 375 13.23 25.12 -23.15
CA LYS A 375 12.72 24.00 -23.97
C LYS A 375 13.85 23.06 -24.39
N GLN A 376 14.98 23.57 -24.85
CA GLN A 376 16.17 22.76 -25.18
C GLN A 376 16.72 22.04 -23.96
N PHE A 377 16.77 22.67 -22.79
CA PHE A 377 17.21 22.02 -21.55
C PHE A 377 16.31 20.84 -21.19
N ILE A 378 14.99 21.03 -21.24
CA ILE A 378 14.00 19.98 -20.98
C ILE A 378 14.15 18.83 -21.98
N SER A 379 14.33 19.14 -23.26
CA SER A 379 14.52 18.14 -24.32
C SER A 379 15.84 17.38 -24.19
N ASN A 380 16.98 18.07 -24.01
CA ASN A 380 18.31 17.47 -23.93
C ASN A 380 18.50 16.60 -22.68
N ARG A 381 17.79 16.92 -21.60
CA ARG A 381 17.82 16.16 -20.35
C ARG A 381 16.75 15.07 -20.30
N GLY A 382 15.94 14.91 -21.34
CA GLY A 382 14.83 13.95 -21.37
C GLY A 382 13.79 14.18 -20.29
N LEU A 383 13.72 15.40 -19.72
CA LEU A 383 12.89 15.67 -18.54
C LEU A 383 11.40 15.60 -18.88
N GLY A 384 11.01 15.94 -20.11
CA GLY A 384 9.63 15.79 -20.58
C GLY A 384 9.19 14.32 -20.67
N GLU A 385 10.07 13.46 -21.19
CA GLU A 385 9.84 12.02 -21.27
C GLU A 385 9.84 11.38 -19.88
N ALA A 386 10.82 11.74 -19.03
CA ALA A 386 10.89 11.28 -17.65
C ALA A 386 9.66 11.69 -16.82
N PHE A 387 9.14 12.91 -17.02
CA PHE A 387 7.91 13.35 -16.38
C PHE A 387 6.69 12.59 -16.89
N THR A 388 6.62 12.32 -18.19
CA THR A 388 5.52 11.55 -18.79
C THR A 388 5.54 10.09 -18.33
N GLU A 389 6.72 9.47 -18.24
CA GLU A 389 6.90 8.13 -17.67
C GLU A 389 6.57 8.10 -16.18
N PHE A 390 6.98 9.12 -15.42
CA PHE A 390 6.63 9.24 -14.02
C PHE A 390 5.12 9.32 -13.82
N VAL A 391 4.41 10.14 -14.59
CA VAL A 391 2.95 10.22 -14.55
C VAL A 391 2.30 8.89 -14.93
N LYS A 392 2.79 8.22 -15.98
CA LYS A 392 2.34 6.85 -16.34
C LYS A 392 2.63 5.82 -15.25
N SER A 393 3.71 5.98 -14.49
CA SER A 393 4.05 5.07 -13.39
C SER A 393 3.12 5.21 -12.18
N LEU A 394 2.45 6.37 -12.04
CA LEU A 394 1.44 6.63 -11.01
C LEU A 394 0.06 6.10 -11.39
N GLU A 395 -0.19 5.81 -12.67
CA GLU A 395 -1.43 5.17 -13.11
C GLU A 395 -1.52 3.72 -12.58
N PRO A 396 -2.69 3.29 -12.09
CA PRO A 396 -2.85 1.95 -11.52
C PRO A 396 -2.66 0.87 -12.58
N LYS A 397 -1.52 0.18 -12.53
CA LYS A 397 -1.17 -0.93 -13.44
C LYS A 397 -2.28 -1.96 -13.56
N THR A 398 -2.63 -2.32 -14.78
CA THR A 398 -3.63 -3.35 -15.09
C THR A 398 -3.12 -4.74 -14.68
N MET A 399 -4.04 -5.69 -14.46
CA MET A 399 -3.68 -7.05 -14.05
C MET A 399 -2.77 -7.78 -15.06
N LYS A 400 -2.91 -7.48 -16.36
CA LYS A 400 -2.04 -8.04 -17.41
C LYS A 400 -0.61 -7.55 -17.29
N GLU A 401 -0.40 -6.26 -17.02
CA GLU A 401 0.94 -5.67 -16.87
C GLU A 401 1.65 -6.21 -15.61
N ARG A 402 0.91 -6.37 -14.50
CA ARG A 402 1.43 -6.99 -13.26
C ARG A 402 1.90 -8.43 -13.47
N LEU A 403 1.22 -9.19 -14.33
CA LEU A 403 1.59 -10.57 -14.67
C LEU A 403 2.87 -10.62 -15.53
N VAL A 404 2.98 -9.73 -16.53
CA VAL A 404 4.16 -9.64 -17.40
C VAL A 404 5.40 -9.20 -16.61
N GLU A 405 5.26 -8.23 -15.70
CA GLU A 405 6.35 -7.78 -14.82
C GLU A 405 6.84 -8.91 -13.90
N LYS A 406 5.91 -9.67 -13.29
CA LYS A 406 6.26 -10.86 -12.51
C LYS A 406 7.01 -11.90 -13.35
N GLN A 407 6.58 -12.13 -14.59
CA GLN A 407 7.27 -13.06 -15.48
C GLN A 407 8.68 -12.56 -15.84
N LYS A 408 8.86 -11.26 -16.03
CA LYS A 408 10.17 -10.65 -16.31
C LYS A 408 11.12 -10.76 -15.11
N ILE A 409 10.64 -10.46 -13.90
CA ILE A 409 11.40 -10.62 -12.65
C ILE A 409 11.82 -12.08 -12.44
N ILE A 410 10.92 -13.03 -12.70
CA ILE A 410 11.24 -14.47 -12.62
C ILE A 410 12.32 -14.83 -13.65
N LYS A 411 12.26 -14.27 -14.85
CA LYS A 411 13.24 -14.52 -15.92
C LYS A 411 14.61 -13.93 -15.57
N GLU A 412 14.66 -12.71 -15.05
CA GLU A 412 15.91 -12.05 -14.59
C GLU A 412 16.52 -12.78 -13.39
N GLN A 413 15.72 -13.22 -12.41
CA GLN A 413 16.19 -14.04 -11.30
C GLN A 413 16.73 -15.39 -11.76
N SER A 414 16.08 -16.03 -12.75
CA SER A 414 16.55 -17.29 -13.33
C SER A 414 17.85 -17.11 -14.12
N GLN A 415 18.03 -15.99 -14.82
CA GLN A 415 19.27 -15.66 -15.52
C GLN A 415 20.43 -15.36 -14.54
N GLN A 416 20.18 -14.58 -13.48
CA GLN A 416 21.16 -14.32 -12.43
C GLN A 416 21.57 -15.60 -11.70
N GLN A 417 20.62 -16.50 -11.41
CA GLN A 417 20.94 -17.81 -10.84
C GLN A 417 21.79 -18.67 -11.79
N SER A 418 21.51 -18.64 -13.10
CA SER A 418 22.27 -19.39 -14.11
C SER A 418 23.71 -18.87 -14.29
N MET A 419 23.90 -17.54 -14.24
CA MET A 419 25.23 -16.92 -14.26
C MET A 419 26.02 -17.26 -13.00
N HIS A 420 25.38 -17.22 -11.83
CA HIS A 420 26.03 -17.57 -10.56
C HIS A 420 26.43 -19.06 -10.50
N THR A 421 25.66 -19.96 -11.14
CA THR A 421 26.03 -21.38 -11.25
C THR A 421 27.15 -21.63 -12.26
N GLN A 422 27.24 -20.85 -13.35
CA GLN A 422 28.35 -20.94 -14.30
C GLN A 422 29.67 -20.43 -13.70
N GLU A 423 29.67 -19.32 -12.95
CA GLU A 423 30.88 -18.80 -12.28
C GLU A 423 31.41 -19.76 -11.19
N HIS A 424 30.52 -20.38 -10.41
CA HIS A 424 30.93 -21.40 -9.43
C HIS A 424 31.39 -22.72 -10.08
N GLY A 425 30.88 -23.07 -11.27
CA GLY A 425 31.33 -24.24 -12.04
C GLY A 425 32.73 -24.06 -12.64
N VAL A 426 33.07 -22.85 -13.10
CA VAL A 426 34.40 -22.54 -13.66
C VAL A 426 35.46 -22.38 -12.57
N SER A 427 35.10 -21.82 -11.41
CA SER A 427 36.02 -21.70 -10.26
C SER A 427 36.37 -23.07 -9.65
N LYS A 428 35.43 -24.01 -9.57
CA LYS A 428 35.71 -25.38 -9.11
C LYS A 428 36.61 -26.19 -10.05
N LYS A 429 36.55 -25.95 -11.38
CA LYS A 429 37.44 -26.65 -12.32
C LYS A 429 38.88 -26.11 -12.32
N ARG A 430 39.11 -24.83 -11.98
CA ARG A 430 40.47 -24.29 -11.83
C ARG A 430 41.18 -24.77 -10.56
N ASN A 431 40.47 -24.98 -9.46
CA ASN A 431 41.08 -25.44 -8.21
C ASN A 431 41.44 -26.93 -8.16
N ILE A 432 40.88 -27.76 -9.07
CA ILE A 432 41.21 -29.21 -9.11
C ILE A 432 42.47 -29.49 -9.95
N SER A 433 42.91 -28.55 -10.79
CA SER A 433 44.13 -28.71 -11.61
C SER A 433 45.40 -28.15 -10.96
N THR A 434 45.39 -27.82 -9.67
CA THR A 434 46.57 -27.31 -8.93
C THR A 434 46.94 -28.17 -7.72
N GLU A 435 46.28 -29.31 -7.51
CA GLU A 435 46.58 -30.28 -6.44
C GLU A 435 46.83 -31.72 -6.95
N ILE A 436 47.33 -31.85 -8.17
CA ILE A 436 47.99 -33.07 -8.68
C ILE A 436 49.28 -32.63 -9.34
#